data_AF-A0AAI8QI28-F1
#
_entry.id   AF-A0AAI8QI28-F1
#
_cell.length_a   1.000
_cell.length_b   1.000
_cell.length_c   1.000
_cell.angle_alpha   90.00
_cell.angle_beta   90.00
_cell.angle_gamma   90.00
#
_symmetry.space_group_name_H-M   'P 1'
#
loop_
_entity.id
_entity.type
_entity.pdbx_description
1 polymer ?
#
loop_
_entity_poly.entity_id
_entity_poly.type
_entity_poly.pdbx_seq_one_letter_code
_entity_poly.pdbx_strand_id
1 'polypeptide(L)'
;MNLALLKGVERYLQGMQSIAVAKRKDSNLFLFVFRDTSGARQSLYFDMSKAQSHIFIAPKEILQTREFNAPFDTKLTQCTTNAEIQKVRVDGENRILQFLLTQKGKYKKQSFWLMCEFTGKHTNMIICDEKLIVIEALRHIPQSKSWREVKVGAFLESLPQRAGEKIESLSESETQEELIAAYQKHYLSKQEQKKHNAIMSLKAKKAKLEQVLADLPQYESLIESAALYAKYGELLFTHLHTLPPYKCQNAEVEVKDFNGKNVLVPLPQNVRDFTEAGNFYYTQSKKLNKKAKHLHLQQENLEYKINFICDEMAFVERFGEVELFSKNPKLKNAGAKQKAEKAEFESFFIDGYKISVGRNAKENQRLLEVARAEDLWFHIKDVPSSHLIIHCGKNTPPNEVLHKSAEILVGLYIARKGVGDFVVDYTKRRFVKLSQNAQVTYAKYTSIICKADSTECKVVGRISV
;
A
#
# COMPACT_ATOMS: atom_id res chain seq x y z
N MET A 1 -25.91 -10.72 0.70
CA MET A 1 -26.38 -11.98 0.09
C MET A 1 -27.84 -12.21 0.47
N ASN A 2 -28.73 -12.32 -0.52
CA ASN A 2 -30.09 -12.79 -0.29
C ASN A 2 -30.09 -14.34 -0.28
N LEU A 3 -31.03 -14.97 0.42
CA LEU A 3 -31.16 -16.41 0.51
C LEU A 3 -31.53 -17.05 -0.83
N ALA A 4 -32.44 -16.45 -1.60
CA ALA A 4 -32.83 -16.97 -2.93
C ALA A 4 -31.62 -17.14 -3.86
N LEU A 5 -30.78 -16.10 -3.94
CA LEU A 5 -29.52 -16.14 -4.68
C LEU A 5 -28.55 -17.18 -4.10
N LEU A 6 -28.44 -17.31 -2.78
CA LEU A 6 -27.55 -18.30 -2.17
C LEU A 6 -27.97 -19.74 -2.47
N LYS A 7 -29.28 -20.02 -2.49
CA LYS A 7 -29.80 -21.34 -2.91
C LYS A 7 -29.61 -21.56 -4.42
N GLY A 8 -29.69 -20.49 -5.23
CA GLY A 8 -29.29 -20.52 -6.64
C GLY A 8 -27.81 -20.89 -6.81
N VAL A 9 -26.93 -20.29 -6.00
CA VAL A 9 -25.49 -20.63 -5.95
C VAL A 9 -25.25 -22.08 -5.55
N GLU A 10 -26.00 -22.63 -4.59
CA GLU A 10 -25.95 -24.05 -4.26
C GLU A 10 -26.21 -24.92 -5.51
N ARG A 11 -27.31 -24.66 -6.24
CA ARG A 11 -27.63 -25.40 -7.47
C ARG A 11 -26.54 -25.25 -8.52
N TYR A 12 -26.06 -24.03 -8.74
CA TYR A 12 -24.97 -23.76 -9.67
C TYR A 12 -23.68 -24.53 -9.33
N LEU A 13 -23.39 -24.71 -8.03
CA LEU A 13 -22.21 -25.43 -7.57
C LEU A 13 -22.39 -26.95 -7.47
N GLN A 14 -23.61 -27.49 -7.57
CA GLN A 14 -23.85 -28.94 -7.55
C GLN A 14 -23.20 -29.65 -8.75
N GLY A 15 -22.98 -28.95 -9.88
CA GLY A 15 -22.24 -29.47 -11.03
C GLY A 15 -20.71 -29.49 -10.88
N MET A 16 -20.17 -28.97 -9.77
CA MET A 16 -18.73 -28.84 -9.56
C MET A 16 -18.16 -30.07 -8.83
N GLN A 17 -17.04 -30.61 -9.32
CA GLN A 17 -16.39 -31.78 -8.72
C GLN A 17 -15.38 -31.42 -7.63
N SER A 18 -14.66 -30.30 -7.78
CA SER A 18 -13.58 -29.94 -6.87
C SER A 18 -13.37 -28.43 -6.76
N ILE A 19 -12.73 -28.02 -5.68
CA ILE A 19 -12.17 -26.68 -5.52
C ILE A 19 -10.70 -26.76 -5.95
N ALA A 20 -10.39 -26.26 -7.14
CA ALA A 20 -9.02 -26.26 -7.66
C ALA A 20 -8.11 -25.31 -6.88
N VAL A 21 -8.62 -24.14 -6.50
CA VAL A 21 -7.89 -23.11 -5.74
C VAL A 21 -8.86 -22.42 -4.78
N ALA A 22 -8.45 -22.22 -3.52
CA ALA A 22 -9.05 -21.18 -2.69
C ALA A 22 -7.97 -20.32 -2.03
N LYS A 23 -8.06 -19.00 -2.20
CA LYS A 23 -7.07 -18.07 -1.63
C LYS A 23 -7.70 -16.71 -1.32
N ARG A 24 -7.14 -15.99 -0.35
CA ARG A 24 -7.55 -14.62 -0.03
C ARG A 24 -6.96 -13.64 -1.06
N LYS A 25 -7.77 -12.71 -1.55
CA LYS A 25 -7.41 -11.67 -2.54
C LYS A 25 -7.37 -10.25 -1.95
N ASP A 26 -8.26 -9.96 -1.01
CA ASP A 26 -8.26 -8.72 -0.21
C ASP A 26 -8.70 -9.10 1.23
N SER A 27 -8.62 -8.15 2.15
CA SER A 27 -8.88 -8.26 3.59
C SER A 27 -10.01 -9.23 3.97
N ASN A 28 -11.13 -9.20 3.25
CA ASN A 28 -12.26 -10.13 3.42
C ASN A 28 -12.74 -10.75 2.10
N LEU A 29 -11.97 -10.66 1.01
CA LEU A 29 -12.36 -11.17 -0.30
C LEU A 29 -11.58 -12.46 -0.60
N PHE A 30 -12.29 -13.53 -0.93
CA PHE A 30 -11.70 -14.84 -1.20
C PHE A 30 -12.07 -15.32 -2.60
N LEU A 31 -11.09 -15.75 -3.37
CA LEU A 31 -11.28 -16.40 -4.66
C LEU A 31 -11.42 -17.90 -4.43
N PHE A 32 -12.48 -18.49 -4.99
CA PHE A 32 -12.63 -19.93 -5.15
C PHE A 32 -12.71 -20.24 -6.65
N VAL A 33 -11.80 -21.10 -7.11
CA VAL A 33 -11.81 -21.63 -8.48
C VAL A 33 -12.33 -23.06 -8.41
N PHE A 34 -13.54 -23.27 -8.90
CA PHE A 34 -14.19 -24.57 -8.98
C PHE A 34 -13.84 -25.25 -10.30
N ARG A 35 -13.82 -26.59 -10.30
CA ARG A 35 -13.64 -27.40 -11.51
C ARG A 35 -14.85 -28.32 -11.66
N ASP A 36 -15.47 -28.29 -12.82
CA ASP A 36 -16.59 -29.18 -13.16
C ASP A 36 -16.12 -30.55 -13.68
N THR A 37 -17.08 -31.38 -14.08
CA THR A 37 -16.85 -32.73 -14.63
C THR A 37 -16.10 -32.73 -15.96
N SER A 38 -16.21 -31.66 -16.76
CA SER A 38 -15.50 -31.49 -18.03
C SER A 38 -14.07 -30.99 -17.86
N GLY A 39 -13.72 -30.54 -16.65
CA GLY A 39 -12.44 -29.89 -16.34
C GLY A 39 -12.46 -28.38 -16.52
N ALA A 40 -13.58 -27.79 -16.94
CA ALA A 40 -13.73 -26.35 -17.05
C ALA A 40 -13.68 -25.70 -15.65
N ARG A 41 -13.14 -24.48 -15.61
CA ARG A 41 -12.91 -23.74 -14.36
C ARG A 41 -13.86 -22.56 -14.23
N GLN A 42 -14.48 -22.44 -13.07
CA GLN A 42 -15.37 -21.35 -12.73
C GLN A 42 -14.85 -20.59 -11.51
N SER A 43 -14.69 -19.28 -11.64
CA SER A 43 -14.11 -18.43 -10.59
C SER A 43 -15.20 -17.63 -9.89
N LEU A 44 -15.36 -17.82 -8.59
CA LEU A 44 -16.30 -17.08 -7.76
C LEU A 44 -15.56 -16.37 -6.64
N TYR A 45 -15.99 -15.15 -6.35
CA TYR A 45 -15.45 -14.32 -5.30
C TYR A 45 -16.43 -14.23 -4.14
N PHE A 46 -15.94 -14.59 -2.96
CA PHE A 46 -16.68 -14.55 -1.71
C PHE A 46 -16.23 -13.31 -0.93
N ASP A 47 -17.01 -12.22 -0.97
CA ASP A 47 -16.79 -11.07 -0.08
C ASP A 47 -17.44 -11.39 1.27
N MET A 48 -16.59 -11.64 2.25
CA MET A 48 -16.95 -11.94 3.63
C MET A 48 -16.91 -10.70 4.54
N SER A 49 -17.04 -9.49 3.98
CA SER A 49 -17.17 -8.24 4.74
C SER A 49 -18.44 -8.25 5.59
N LYS A 50 -18.33 -7.82 6.85
CA LYS A 50 -19.50 -7.71 7.74
C LYS A 50 -20.53 -6.76 7.14
N ALA A 51 -21.81 -7.07 7.34
CA ALA A 51 -23.00 -6.38 6.83
C ALA A 51 -23.18 -6.38 5.29
N GLN A 52 -22.09 -6.41 4.51
CA GLN A 52 -22.12 -6.30 3.05
C GLN A 52 -21.66 -7.58 2.33
N SER A 53 -21.66 -8.73 3.02
CA SER A 53 -21.16 -9.96 2.43
C SER A 53 -21.98 -10.45 1.25
N HIS A 54 -21.31 -10.89 0.19
CA HIS A 54 -21.93 -11.29 -1.08
C HIS A 54 -21.01 -12.23 -1.87
N ILE A 55 -21.53 -12.91 -2.90
CA ILE A 55 -20.76 -13.73 -3.85
C ILE A 55 -20.90 -13.12 -5.24
N PHE A 56 -19.83 -12.99 -6.00
CA PHE A 56 -19.90 -12.45 -7.37
C PHE A 56 -18.94 -13.14 -8.33
N ILE A 57 -19.19 -12.97 -9.63
CA ILE A 57 -18.30 -13.37 -10.72
C ILE A 57 -17.67 -12.11 -11.29
N ALA A 58 -16.34 -12.09 -11.40
CA ALA A 58 -15.61 -10.99 -12.02
C ALA A 58 -15.19 -11.38 -13.45
N PRO A 59 -15.20 -10.44 -14.41
CA PRO A 59 -14.82 -10.72 -15.80
C PRO A 59 -13.31 -10.99 -15.97
N LYS A 60 -12.49 -10.58 -15.00
CA LYS A 60 -11.04 -10.82 -14.94
C LYS A 60 -10.64 -11.20 -13.53
N GLU A 61 -9.51 -11.90 -13.38
CA GLU A 61 -8.99 -12.24 -12.04
C GLU A 61 -8.61 -10.95 -11.29
N ILE A 62 -9.12 -10.81 -10.07
CA ILE A 62 -8.76 -9.71 -9.17
C ILE A 62 -7.39 -10.04 -8.57
N LEU A 63 -6.41 -9.18 -8.80
CA LEU A 63 -5.06 -9.33 -8.28
C LEU A 63 -5.02 -9.16 -6.75
N GLN A 64 -4.09 -9.85 -6.12
CA GLN A 64 -3.87 -9.75 -4.68
C GLN A 64 -2.89 -8.59 -4.41
N THR A 65 -3.28 -7.66 -3.55
CA THR A 65 -2.51 -6.42 -3.32
C THR A 65 -1.63 -6.45 -2.07
N ARG A 66 -1.62 -7.58 -1.35
CA ARG A 66 -0.85 -7.79 -0.12
C ARG A 66 -0.70 -9.27 0.20
N GLU A 67 0.34 -9.64 0.94
CA GLU A 67 0.48 -11.03 1.42
C GLU A 67 -0.56 -11.37 2.51
N PHE A 68 -1.09 -12.58 2.45
CA PHE A 68 -2.03 -13.12 3.44
C PHE A 68 -1.53 -14.47 3.94
N ASN A 69 -0.91 -14.44 5.11
CA ASN A 69 -0.31 -15.62 5.76
C ASN A 69 -0.93 -15.87 7.15
N ALA A 70 -2.19 -15.44 7.38
CA ALA A 70 -2.83 -15.70 8.66
C ALA A 70 -3.12 -17.20 8.83
N PRO A 71 -3.23 -17.71 10.08
CA PRO A 71 -3.54 -19.13 10.32
C PRO A 71 -4.75 -19.64 9.51
N PHE A 72 -5.80 -18.82 9.40
CA PHE A 72 -6.96 -19.10 8.56
C PHE A 72 -6.62 -19.27 7.08
N ASP A 73 -5.73 -18.44 6.51
CA ASP A 73 -5.37 -18.52 5.09
C ASP A 73 -4.60 -19.81 4.78
N THR A 74 -3.69 -20.18 5.69
CA THR A 74 -2.96 -21.45 5.60
C THR A 74 -3.91 -22.64 5.69
N LYS A 75 -4.85 -22.62 6.64
CA LYS A 75 -5.82 -23.70 6.83
C LYS A 75 -6.84 -23.79 5.70
N LEU A 76 -7.33 -22.66 5.20
CA LEU A 76 -8.18 -22.62 4.01
C LEU A 76 -7.48 -23.31 2.84
N THR A 77 -6.29 -22.83 2.48
CA THR A 77 -5.50 -23.41 1.37
C THR A 77 -5.29 -24.91 1.58
N GLN A 78 -4.90 -25.34 2.79
CA GLN A 78 -4.64 -26.73 3.13
C GLN A 78 -5.88 -27.63 3.01
N CYS A 79 -7.06 -27.14 3.37
CA CYS A 79 -8.30 -27.94 3.45
C CYS A 79 -9.15 -27.88 2.18
N THR A 80 -8.93 -26.89 1.31
CA THR A 80 -9.82 -26.66 0.16
C THR A 80 -9.11 -26.69 -1.18
N THR A 81 -7.79 -26.44 -1.27
CA THR A 81 -7.10 -26.42 -2.56
C THR A 81 -6.90 -27.85 -3.07
N ASN A 82 -7.38 -28.09 -4.29
CA ASN A 82 -7.54 -29.41 -4.91
C ASN A 82 -8.41 -30.40 -4.10
N ALA A 83 -9.34 -29.89 -3.28
CA ALA A 83 -10.26 -30.74 -2.52
C ALA A 83 -11.45 -31.20 -3.37
N GLU A 84 -11.85 -32.45 -3.24
CA GLU A 84 -13.06 -33.00 -3.88
C GLU A 84 -14.30 -32.51 -3.12
N ILE A 85 -15.30 -32.01 -3.85
CA ILE A 85 -16.58 -31.60 -3.28
C ILE A 85 -17.46 -32.84 -3.17
N GLN A 86 -17.71 -33.29 -1.95
CA GLN A 86 -18.66 -34.39 -1.68
C GLN A 86 -20.09 -33.87 -1.63
N LYS A 87 -20.26 -32.66 -1.07
CA LYS A 87 -21.57 -32.04 -0.91
C LYS A 87 -21.42 -30.52 -0.89
N VAL A 88 -22.34 -29.84 -1.55
CA VAL A 88 -22.61 -28.41 -1.35
C VAL A 88 -24.08 -28.27 -0.97
N ARG A 89 -24.37 -27.45 0.05
CA ARG A 89 -25.76 -27.15 0.44
C ARG A 89 -25.91 -25.80 1.13
N VAL A 90 -27.08 -25.19 1.05
CA VAL A 90 -27.51 -24.14 1.98
C VAL A 90 -28.10 -24.77 3.25
N ASP A 91 -27.82 -24.16 4.41
CA ASP A 91 -28.39 -24.57 5.70
C ASP A 91 -29.87 -24.15 5.84
N GLY A 92 -30.78 -24.90 5.21
CA GLY A 92 -32.22 -24.64 5.31
C GLY A 92 -32.59 -23.22 4.88
N GLU A 93 -33.14 -22.43 5.82
CA GLU A 93 -33.48 -21.02 5.61
C GLU A 93 -32.44 -20.05 6.18
N ASN A 94 -31.28 -20.55 6.59
CA ASN A 94 -30.13 -19.75 6.97
C ASN A 94 -29.28 -19.38 5.75
N ARG A 95 -28.67 -18.20 5.79
CA ARG A 95 -27.74 -17.74 4.76
C ARG A 95 -26.35 -18.30 4.99
N ILE A 96 -26.22 -19.63 5.03
CA ILE A 96 -24.97 -20.35 5.26
C ILE A 96 -24.79 -21.36 4.14
N LEU A 97 -23.74 -21.19 3.34
CA LEU A 97 -23.36 -22.16 2.32
C LEU A 97 -22.31 -23.11 2.92
N GLN A 98 -22.57 -24.41 2.83
CA GLN A 98 -21.76 -25.45 3.44
C GLN A 98 -21.18 -26.34 2.34
N PHE A 99 -19.88 -26.61 2.42
CA PHE A 99 -19.20 -27.59 1.61
C PHE A 99 -18.68 -28.72 2.49
N LEU A 100 -19.01 -29.97 2.15
CA LEU A 100 -18.28 -31.13 2.63
C LEU A 100 -17.21 -31.45 1.60
N LEU A 101 -15.96 -31.33 2.02
CA LEU A 101 -14.78 -31.44 1.18
C LEU A 101 -13.94 -32.64 1.62
N THR A 102 -13.33 -33.32 0.66
CA THR A 102 -12.38 -34.40 0.93
C THR A 102 -11.01 -34.06 0.36
N GLN A 103 -10.01 -34.05 1.23
CA GLN A 103 -8.60 -33.89 0.88
C GLN A 103 -7.94 -35.28 0.83
N LYS A 104 -7.24 -35.61 -0.27
CA LYS A 104 -6.39 -36.81 -0.32
C LYS A 104 -5.05 -36.50 0.35
N GLY A 105 -4.85 -37.02 1.57
CA GLY A 105 -3.54 -37.01 2.22
C GLY A 105 -2.63 -38.15 1.71
N LYS A 106 -1.38 -38.18 2.18
CA LYS A 106 -0.41 -39.25 1.83
C LYS A 106 -0.86 -40.66 2.23
N TYR A 107 -1.65 -40.77 3.29
CA TYR A 107 -2.01 -42.06 3.89
C TYR A 107 -3.53 -42.25 4.08
N LYS A 108 -4.30 -41.17 4.22
CA LYS A 108 -5.75 -41.22 4.43
C LYS A 108 -6.44 -40.03 3.77
N LYS A 109 -7.69 -40.25 3.35
CA LYS A 109 -8.61 -39.16 3.01
C LYS A 109 -9.07 -38.50 4.30
N GLN A 110 -9.10 -37.17 4.31
CA GLN A 110 -9.63 -36.38 5.42
C GLN A 110 -10.80 -35.54 4.92
N SER A 111 -11.87 -35.50 5.70
CA SER A 111 -13.09 -34.77 5.38
C SER A 111 -13.17 -33.49 6.22
N PHE A 112 -13.56 -32.40 5.58
CA PHE A 112 -13.66 -31.08 6.20
C PHE A 112 -14.97 -30.41 5.81
N TRP A 113 -15.57 -29.69 6.76
CA TRP A 113 -16.66 -28.78 6.47
C TRP A 113 -16.13 -27.37 6.30
N LEU A 114 -16.44 -26.72 5.18
CA LEU A 114 -16.27 -25.28 5.00
C LEU A 114 -17.65 -24.62 5.07
N MET A 115 -17.84 -23.76 6.06
CA MET A 115 -19.07 -22.98 6.25
C MET A 115 -18.84 -21.51 5.91
N CYS A 116 -19.53 -21.01 4.90
CA CYS A 116 -19.55 -19.61 4.51
C CYS A 116 -20.85 -18.96 5.01
N GLU A 117 -20.77 -18.25 6.14
CA GLU A 117 -21.90 -17.59 6.79
C GLU A 117 -22.08 -16.16 6.30
N PHE A 118 -23.18 -15.88 5.59
CA PHE A 118 -23.58 -14.55 5.10
C PHE A 118 -24.61 -13.90 6.02
N THR A 119 -24.32 -13.88 7.32
CA THR A 119 -25.25 -13.50 8.40
C THR A 119 -25.20 -12.01 8.77
N GLY A 120 -24.67 -11.15 7.90
CA GLY A 120 -24.65 -9.70 8.10
C GLY A 120 -23.55 -9.27 9.06
N LYS A 121 -23.88 -8.70 10.23
CA LYS A 121 -22.86 -8.25 11.20
C LYS A 121 -21.99 -9.39 11.75
N HIS A 122 -22.51 -10.62 11.67
CA HIS A 122 -21.86 -11.86 12.12
C HIS A 122 -21.28 -12.70 10.99
N THR A 123 -21.18 -12.17 9.75
CA THR A 123 -20.59 -12.90 8.61
C THR A 123 -19.27 -13.56 9.01
N ASN A 124 -19.08 -14.81 8.62
CA ASN A 124 -17.90 -15.60 8.97
C ASN A 124 -17.60 -16.67 7.93
N MET A 125 -16.36 -17.18 7.94
CA MET A 125 -15.98 -18.38 7.19
C MET A 125 -15.30 -19.32 8.17
N ILE A 126 -15.81 -20.54 8.31
CA ILE A 126 -15.42 -21.46 9.38
C ILE A 126 -15.07 -22.81 8.77
N ILE A 127 -13.93 -23.36 9.16
CA ILE A 127 -13.46 -24.68 8.75
C ILE A 127 -13.62 -25.60 9.94
N CYS A 128 -14.31 -26.72 9.78
CA CYS A 128 -14.49 -27.75 10.80
C CYS A 128 -14.03 -29.11 10.29
N ASP A 129 -13.78 -30.02 11.21
CA ASP A 129 -13.63 -31.45 10.89
C ASP A 129 -15.00 -32.12 10.63
N GLU A 130 -14.98 -33.43 10.38
CA GLU A 130 -16.19 -34.23 10.15
C GLU A 130 -17.20 -34.21 11.31
N LYS A 131 -16.73 -33.94 12.54
CA LYS A 131 -17.53 -33.88 13.78
C LYS A 131 -17.98 -32.47 14.12
N LEU A 132 -17.82 -31.52 13.19
CA LEU A 132 -18.10 -30.09 13.39
C LEU A 132 -17.26 -29.44 14.50
N ILE A 133 -16.08 -29.99 14.82
CA ILE A 133 -15.10 -29.30 15.66
C ILE A 133 -14.38 -28.26 14.82
N VAL A 134 -14.36 -27.02 15.28
CA VAL A 134 -13.73 -25.90 14.56
C VAL A 134 -12.21 -26.13 14.48
N ILE A 135 -11.70 -26.21 13.26
CA ILE A 135 -10.26 -26.27 12.97
C ILE A 135 -9.71 -24.85 12.93
N GLU A 136 -10.40 -23.95 12.24
CA GLU A 136 -10.03 -22.54 12.13
C GLU A 136 -11.21 -21.70 11.62
N ALA A 137 -11.22 -20.40 11.90
CA ALA A 137 -12.24 -19.49 11.39
C ALA A 137 -11.66 -18.12 11.03
N LEU A 138 -12.28 -17.46 10.04
CA LEU A 138 -11.93 -16.11 9.64
C LEU A 138 -12.08 -15.12 10.80
N ARG A 139 -13.05 -15.38 11.69
CA ARG A 139 -13.31 -14.59 12.89
C ARG A 139 -13.63 -15.52 14.05
N HIS A 140 -12.83 -15.46 15.11
CA HIS A 140 -13.17 -16.12 16.37
C HIS A 140 -14.21 -15.31 17.14
N ILE A 141 -15.17 -16.03 17.72
CA ILE A 141 -16.23 -15.46 18.55
C ILE A 141 -16.20 -16.22 19.87
N PRO A 142 -15.76 -15.60 20.99
CA PRO A 142 -15.71 -16.27 22.28
C PRO A 142 -17.12 -16.44 22.87
N GLN A 143 -17.29 -17.42 23.76
CA GLN A 143 -18.55 -17.68 24.46
C GLN A 143 -19.07 -16.46 25.23
N SER A 144 -18.18 -15.56 25.69
CA SER A 144 -18.57 -14.31 26.37
C SER A 144 -19.33 -13.32 25.50
N LYS A 145 -19.27 -13.47 24.16
CA LYS A 145 -19.92 -12.57 23.20
C LYS A 145 -21.12 -13.20 22.50
N SER A 146 -21.25 -14.51 22.54
CA SER A 146 -22.25 -15.27 21.80
C SER A 146 -22.44 -16.62 22.47
N TRP A 147 -23.69 -17.07 22.58
CA TRP A 147 -24.00 -18.44 23.03
C TRP A 147 -23.36 -19.48 22.11
N ARG A 148 -23.33 -19.19 20.80
CA ARG A 148 -22.61 -19.96 19.80
C ARG A 148 -21.17 -19.49 19.72
N GLU A 149 -20.26 -20.21 20.36
CA GLU A 149 -18.82 -19.96 20.28
C GLU A 149 -18.27 -20.41 18.90
N VAL A 150 -17.33 -19.65 18.36
CA VAL A 150 -16.53 -20.02 17.19
C VAL A 150 -15.06 -19.90 17.57
N LYS A 151 -14.48 -21.02 18.01
CA LYS A 151 -13.10 -21.09 18.52
C LYS A 151 -12.50 -22.43 18.17
N VAL A 152 -11.22 -22.44 17.82
CA VAL A 152 -10.47 -23.67 17.52
C VAL A 152 -10.62 -24.72 18.63
N GLY A 153 -10.99 -25.94 18.26
CA GLY A 153 -11.22 -27.06 19.17
C GLY A 153 -12.62 -27.13 19.80
N ALA A 154 -13.46 -26.11 19.62
CA ALA A 154 -14.84 -26.13 20.09
C ALA A 154 -15.77 -26.76 19.06
N PHE A 155 -16.84 -27.40 19.52
CA PHE A 155 -17.93 -27.86 18.65
C PHE A 155 -18.72 -26.67 18.11
N LEU A 156 -18.99 -26.66 16.81
CA LEU A 156 -19.75 -25.60 16.15
C LEU A 156 -21.25 -25.92 16.18
N GLU A 157 -21.97 -25.31 17.11
CA GLU A 157 -23.42 -25.47 17.19
C GLU A 157 -24.13 -24.98 15.91
N SER A 158 -25.28 -25.57 15.57
CA SER A 158 -26.11 -25.10 14.46
C SER A 158 -26.86 -23.81 14.83
N LEU A 159 -27.09 -22.93 13.85
CA LEU A 159 -27.95 -21.77 14.06
C LEU A 159 -29.43 -22.17 13.97
N PRO A 160 -30.31 -21.55 14.77
CA PRO A 160 -31.74 -21.78 14.66
C PRO A 160 -32.23 -21.39 13.27
N GLN A 161 -33.19 -22.14 12.74
CA GLN A 161 -33.80 -21.84 11.46
C GLN A 161 -34.71 -20.62 11.57
N ARG A 162 -34.80 -19.84 10.50
CA ARG A 162 -35.71 -18.69 10.44
C ARG A 162 -37.15 -19.18 10.31
N ALA A 163 -38.04 -18.65 11.13
CA ALA A 163 -39.47 -18.84 10.94
C ALA A 163 -39.95 -18.01 9.73
N GLY A 164 -40.83 -18.58 8.90
CA GLY A 164 -41.38 -17.91 7.73
C GLY A 164 -41.61 -18.85 6.55
N GLU A 165 -42.06 -18.28 5.44
CA GLU A 165 -42.20 -19.00 4.18
C GLU A 165 -40.85 -19.46 3.65
N LYS A 166 -40.82 -20.65 3.05
CA LYS A 166 -39.62 -21.18 2.41
C LYS A 166 -39.28 -20.30 1.22
N ILE A 167 -38.06 -19.79 1.19
CA ILE A 167 -37.61 -18.95 0.08
C ILE A 167 -37.19 -19.86 -1.08
N GLU A 168 -37.80 -19.67 -2.24
CA GLU A 168 -37.39 -20.39 -3.45
C GLU A 168 -36.04 -19.90 -3.96
N SER A 169 -35.29 -20.82 -4.57
CA SER A 169 -34.02 -20.53 -5.23
C SER A 169 -34.26 -19.94 -6.62
N LEU A 170 -33.36 -19.06 -7.03
CA LEU A 170 -33.32 -18.57 -8.42
C LEU A 170 -33.04 -19.69 -9.42
N SER A 171 -33.43 -19.48 -10.68
CA SER A 171 -32.99 -20.32 -11.79
C SER A 171 -31.48 -20.15 -12.03
N GLU A 172 -30.88 -21.03 -12.84
CA GLU A 172 -29.45 -20.98 -13.13
C GLU A 172 -29.06 -19.70 -13.89
N SER A 173 -29.87 -19.28 -14.87
CA SER A 173 -29.65 -18.04 -15.64
C SER A 173 -29.71 -16.82 -14.74
N GLU A 174 -30.79 -16.69 -13.95
CA GLU A 174 -30.95 -15.57 -13.01
C GLU A 174 -29.83 -15.54 -11.97
N THR A 175 -29.37 -16.71 -11.50
CA THR A 175 -28.25 -16.79 -10.56
C THR A 175 -26.98 -16.21 -11.17
N GLN A 176 -26.63 -16.60 -12.40
CA GLN A 176 -25.44 -16.08 -13.07
C GLN A 176 -25.51 -14.58 -13.32
N GLU A 177 -26.66 -14.09 -13.80
CA GLU A 177 -26.91 -12.66 -14.02
C GLU A 177 -26.75 -11.86 -12.73
N GLU A 178 -27.35 -12.32 -11.62
CA GLU A 178 -27.23 -11.67 -10.31
C GLU A 178 -25.80 -11.70 -9.76
N LEU A 179 -25.05 -12.79 -9.97
CA LEU A 179 -23.64 -12.88 -9.56
C LEU A 179 -22.75 -11.89 -10.34
N ILE A 180 -23.04 -11.65 -11.62
CA ILE A 180 -22.34 -10.65 -12.44
C ILE A 180 -22.77 -9.23 -12.05
N ALA A 181 -24.07 -8.99 -11.85
CA ALA A 181 -24.59 -7.71 -11.39
C ALA A 181 -24.03 -7.33 -10.00
N ALA A 182 -23.86 -8.31 -9.12
CA ALA A 182 -23.26 -8.12 -7.81
C ALA A 182 -21.82 -7.60 -7.87
N TYR A 183 -21.03 -8.01 -8.88
CA TYR A 183 -19.70 -7.46 -9.09
C TYR A 183 -19.76 -5.95 -9.37
N GLN A 184 -20.64 -5.53 -10.26
CA GLN A 184 -20.81 -4.11 -10.59
C GLN A 184 -21.32 -3.31 -9.38
N LYS A 185 -22.37 -3.80 -8.73
CA LYS A 185 -23.04 -3.09 -7.64
C LYS A 185 -22.21 -3.01 -6.37
N HIS A 186 -21.58 -4.11 -5.96
CA HIS A 186 -20.94 -4.21 -4.65
C HIS A 186 -19.43 -4.05 -4.71
N TYR A 187 -18.75 -4.66 -5.68
CA TYR A 187 -17.30 -4.60 -5.76
C TYR A 187 -16.84 -3.28 -6.38
N LEU A 188 -17.35 -2.89 -7.55
CA LEU A 188 -16.90 -1.65 -8.21
C LEU A 188 -17.26 -0.40 -7.40
N SER A 189 -18.47 -0.31 -6.84
CA SER A 189 -18.84 0.81 -5.96
C SER A 189 -17.90 0.96 -4.75
N LYS A 190 -17.50 -0.16 -4.15
CA LYS A 190 -16.52 -0.17 -3.04
C LYS A 190 -15.14 0.28 -3.50
N GLN A 191 -14.73 -0.09 -4.71
CA GLN A 191 -13.47 0.39 -5.29
C GLN A 191 -13.50 1.90 -5.58
N GLU A 192 -14.61 2.43 -6.09
CA GLU A 192 -14.80 3.88 -6.27
C GLU A 192 -14.76 4.63 -4.92
N GLN A 193 -15.39 4.09 -3.88
CA GLN A 193 -15.28 4.70 -2.55
C GLN A 193 -13.85 4.67 -2.01
N LYS A 194 -13.13 3.55 -2.18
CA LYS A 194 -11.71 3.45 -1.83
C LYS A 194 -10.91 4.51 -2.60
N LYS A 195 -11.14 4.66 -3.90
CA LYS A 195 -10.49 5.62 -4.80
C LYS A 195 -10.68 7.04 -4.30
N HIS A 196 -11.92 7.42 -4.04
CA HIS A 196 -12.27 8.72 -3.48
C HIS A 196 -11.53 8.99 -2.16
N ASN A 197 -11.54 8.03 -1.23
CA ASN A 197 -10.86 8.17 0.06
C ASN A 197 -9.34 8.32 -0.09
N ALA A 198 -8.71 7.59 -1.01
CA ALA A 198 -7.28 7.69 -1.28
C ALA A 198 -6.92 9.06 -1.87
N ILE A 199 -7.69 9.54 -2.86
CA ILE A 199 -7.51 10.87 -3.44
C ILE A 199 -7.65 11.95 -2.37
N MET A 200 -8.65 11.86 -1.49
CA MET A 200 -8.83 12.81 -0.38
C MET A 200 -7.62 12.81 0.58
N SER A 201 -7.08 11.63 0.90
CA SER A 201 -5.86 11.50 1.69
C SER A 201 -4.64 12.11 0.99
N LEU A 202 -4.48 11.88 -0.31
CA LEU A 202 -3.39 12.47 -1.11
C LEU A 202 -3.52 14.00 -1.20
N LYS A 203 -4.73 14.53 -1.39
CA LYS A 203 -5.01 15.99 -1.36
C LYS A 203 -4.60 16.61 -0.02
N ALA A 204 -4.93 15.96 1.10
CA ALA A 204 -4.52 16.43 2.42
C ALA A 204 -2.98 16.43 2.59
N LYS A 205 -2.28 15.40 2.09
CA LYS A 205 -0.80 15.37 2.09
C LYS A 205 -0.21 16.49 1.23
N LYS A 206 -0.77 16.70 0.03
CA LYS A 206 -0.37 17.76 -0.89
C LYS A 206 -0.49 19.13 -0.23
N ALA A 207 -1.67 19.45 0.33
CA ALA A 207 -1.91 20.72 1.01
C ALA A 207 -0.92 20.98 2.15
N LYS A 208 -0.55 19.94 2.92
CA LYS A 208 0.46 20.06 3.98
C LYS A 208 1.85 20.37 3.43
N LEU A 209 2.26 19.77 2.30
CA LEU A 209 3.54 20.07 1.67
C LEU A 209 3.56 21.45 1.03
N GLU A 210 2.45 21.86 0.41
CA GLU A 210 2.28 23.21 -0.14
C GLU A 210 2.37 24.27 0.96
N GLN A 211 1.79 24.02 2.13
CA GLN A 211 1.96 24.89 3.30
C GLN A 211 3.43 24.97 3.75
N VAL A 212 4.12 23.83 3.86
CA VAL A 212 5.56 23.81 4.24
C VAL A 212 6.43 24.54 3.20
N LEU A 213 6.06 24.47 1.92
CA LEU A 213 6.73 25.18 0.84
C LEU A 213 6.50 26.69 0.95
N ALA A 214 5.26 27.12 1.22
CA ALA A 214 4.90 28.52 1.42
C ALA A 214 5.55 29.13 2.67
N ASP A 215 5.72 28.33 3.73
CA ASP A 215 6.36 28.75 5.00
C ASP A 215 7.91 28.78 4.91
N LEU A 216 8.51 28.42 3.77
CA LEU A 216 9.96 28.53 3.62
C LEU A 216 10.41 30.00 3.71
N PRO A 217 11.51 30.29 4.43
CA PRO A 217 12.04 31.64 4.50
C PRO A 217 12.55 32.07 3.12
N GLN A 218 12.46 33.36 2.83
CA GLN A 218 13.04 33.95 1.63
C GLN A 218 14.57 34.01 1.74
N TYR A 219 15.25 33.87 0.61
CA TYR A 219 16.71 33.88 0.54
C TYR A 219 17.28 35.19 1.09
N GLU A 220 16.69 36.31 0.68
CA GLU A 220 17.08 37.67 1.06
C GLU A 220 17.02 37.85 2.58
N SER A 221 15.89 37.48 3.20
CA SER A 221 15.69 37.55 4.65
C SER A 221 16.73 36.73 5.44
N LEU A 222 17.12 35.56 4.94
CA LEU A 222 18.16 34.74 5.57
C LEU A 222 19.54 35.40 5.48
N ILE A 223 19.88 35.98 4.33
CA ILE A 223 21.17 36.66 4.12
C ILE A 223 21.25 37.95 4.94
N GLU A 224 20.18 38.75 4.97
CA GLU A 224 20.10 39.96 5.80
C GLU A 224 20.29 39.63 7.28
N SER A 225 19.59 38.60 7.78
CA SER A 225 19.74 38.12 9.17
C SER A 225 21.15 37.58 9.44
N ALA A 226 21.75 36.88 8.48
CA ALA A 226 23.12 36.36 8.62
C ALA A 226 24.16 37.49 8.68
N ALA A 227 23.99 38.53 7.88
CA ALA A 227 24.83 39.73 7.89
C ALA A 227 24.65 40.52 9.20
N LEU A 228 23.42 40.67 9.68
CA LEU A 228 23.13 41.32 10.95
C LEU A 228 23.80 40.60 12.13
N TYR A 229 23.71 39.27 12.19
CA TYR A 229 24.39 38.50 13.22
C TYR A 229 25.92 38.54 13.10
N ALA A 230 26.47 38.57 11.88
CA ALA A 230 27.91 38.79 11.69
C ALA A 230 28.33 40.15 12.25
N LYS A 231 27.56 41.21 11.98
CA LYS A 231 27.77 42.55 12.51
C LYS A 231 27.70 42.57 14.05
N TYR A 232 26.71 41.93 14.66
CA TYR A 232 26.64 41.82 16.13
C TYR A 232 27.86 41.10 16.72
N GLY A 233 28.29 40.00 16.12
CA GLY A 233 29.51 39.31 16.53
C GLY A 233 30.72 40.24 16.47
N GLU A 234 30.94 40.89 15.33
CA GLU A 234 32.07 41.81 15.10
C GLU A 234 32.08 42.98 16.09
N LEU A 235 30.94 43.62 16.32
CA LEU A 235 30.80 44.71 17.28
C LEU A 235 31.16 44.29 18.70
N LEU A 236 30.69 43.11 19.13
CA LEU A 236 31.02 42.55 20.45
C LEU A 236 32.52 42.27 20.57
N PHE A 237 33.15 41.66 19.57
CA PHE A 237 34.58 41.37 19.59
C PHE A 237 35.44 42.65 19.59
N THR A 238 35.04 43.66 18.83
CA THR A 238 35.76 44.94 18.73
C THR A 238 35.76 45.67 20.07
N HIS A 239 34.63 45.61 20.79
CA HIS A 239 34.44 46.31 22.06
C HIS A 239 34.79 45.45 23.29
N LEU A 240 35.34 44.24 23.12
CA LEU A 240 35.68 43.33 24.23
C LEU A 240 36.52 44.00 25.34
N HIS A 241 37.44 44.89 24.96
CA HIS A 241 38.31 45.60 25.91
C HIS A 241 37.58 46.72 26.68
N THR A 242 36.50 47.26 26.13
CA THR A 242 35.65 48.29 26.77
C THR A 242 34.49 47.71 27.56
N LEU A 243 34.10 46.46 27.26
CA LEU A 243 32.97 45.79 27.88
C LEU A 243 33.37 45.21 29.25
N PRO A 244 32.44 45.15 30.21
CA PRO A 244 32.75 44.61 31.53
C PRO A 244 33.19 43.13 31.45
N PRO A 245 34.20 42.70 32.21
CA PRO A 245 34.75 41.34 32.15
C PRO A 245 33.86 40.26 32.78
N TYR A 246 32.69 40.63 33.30
CA TYR A 246 31.76 39.76 34.01
C TYR A 246 30.49 39.47 33.19
N LYS A 247 29.65 38.58 33.73
CA LYS A 247 28.46 38.04 33.07
C LYS A 247 27.55 39.11 32.48
N CYS A 248 27.01 38.85 31.29
CA CYS A 248 25.97 39.65 30.65
C CYS A 248 24.76 39.74 31.59
N GLN A 249 24.58 40.86 32.29
CA GLN A 249 23.47 41.07 33.24
C GLN A 249 22.22 41.60 32.54
N ASN A 250 22.39 42.35 31.45
CA ASN A 250 21.31 42.96 30.69
C ASN A 250 20.96 42.10 29.46
N ALA A 251 19.76 42.28 28.93
CA ALA A 251 19.30 41.60 27.72
C ALA A 251 19.93 42.15 26.42
N GLU A 252 20.62 43.29 26.53
CA GLU A 252 21.21 44.03 25.42
C GLU A 252 22.39 44.89 25.89
N VAL A 253 23.26 45.26 24.96
CA VAL A 253 24.43 46.12 25.20
C VAL A 253 24.55 47.17 24.12
N GLU A 254 24.80 48.42 24.52
CA GLU A 254 25.02 49.53 23.60
C GLU A 254 26.52 49.65 23.28
N VAL A 255 26.85 49.62 22.00
CA VAL A 255 28.23 49.74 21.48
C VAL A 255 28.24 50.69 20.29
N LYS A 256 29.41 51.26 19.96
CA LYS A 256 29.52 52.16 18.79
C LYS A 256 29.83 51.34 17.54
N ASP A 257 29.22 51.68 16.42
CA ASP A 257 29.64 51.16 15.13
C ASP A 257 30.87 51.89 14.58
N PHE A 258 31.37 51.44 13.42
CA PHE A 258 32.54 52.04 12.75
C PHE A 258 32.35 53.51 12.35
N ASN A 259 31.10 54.02 12.31
CA ASN A 259 30.79 55.42 12.04
C ASN A 259 30.56 56.22 13.34
N GLY A 260 30.79 55.60 14.51
CA GLY A 260 30.58 56.21 15.82
C GLY A 260 29.11 56.28 16.26
N LYS A 261 28.18 55.64 15.53
CA LYS A 261 26.76 55.59 15.89
C LYS A 261 26.52 54.50 16.93
N ASN A 262 25.72 54.81 17.95
CA ASN A 262 25.34 53.81 18.94
C ASN A 262 24.41 52.75 18.32
N VAL A 263 24.74 51.48 18.55
CA VAL A 263 24.00 50.30 18.12
C VAL A 263 23.71 49.45 19.36
N LEU A 264 22.44 49.12 19.54
CA LEU A 264 21.98 48.24 20.60
C LEU A 264 22.07 46.78 20.11
N VAL A 265 22.96 46.01 20.71
CA VAL A 265 23.18 44.60 20.38
C VAL A 265 22.42 43.75 21.39
N PRO A 266 21.40 42.98 20.98
CA PRO A 266 20.74 42.03 21.88
C PRO A 266 21.75 40.97 22.35
N LEU A 267 21.56 40.41 23.54
CA LEU A 267 22.40 39.35 24.09
C LEU A 267 21.61 38.04 24.17
N PRO A 268 22.16 36.91 23.68
CA PRO A 268 21.44 35.64 23.70
C PRO A 268 21.20 35.14 25.13
N GLN A 269 20.07 34.47 25.37
CA GLN A 269 19.82 33.85 26.66
C GLN A 269 20.84 32.73 26.93
N ASN A 270 21.30 32.64 28.19
CA ASN A 270 22.25 31.64 28.69
C ASN A 270 23.72 31.76 28.21
N VAL A 271 24.15 32.93 27.75
CA VAL A 271 25.59 33.20 27.53
C VAL A 271 26.27 33.65 28.84
N ARG A 272 27.51 33.21 29.07
CA ARG A 272 28.29 33.52 30.27
C ARG A 272 29.00 34.86 30.16
N ASP A 273 29.45 35.25 28.99
CA ASP A 273 30.21 36.46 28.74
C ASP A 273 30.01 36.98 27.31
N PHE A 274 30.57 38.15 27.01
CA PHE A 274 30.47 38.79 25.70
C PHE A 274 31.23 38.03 24.60
N THR A 275 32.25 37.24 24.95
CA THR A 275 32.96 36.37 24.00
C THR A 275 32.08 35.21 23.53
N GLU A 276 31.36 34.57 24.45
CA GLU A 276 30.39 33.52 24.16
C GLU A 276 29.20 34.07 23.36
N ALA A 277 28.74 35.28 23.67
CA ALA A 277 27.72 35.98 22.87
C ALA A 277 28.18 36.26 21.42
N GLY A 278 29.39 36.76 21.24
CA GLY A 278 29.97 36.99 19.90
C GLY A 278 30.11 35.69 19.10
N ASN A 279 30.62 34.62 19.73
CA ASN A 279 30.72 33.30 19.13
C ASN A 279 29.35 32.70 18.77
N PHE A 280 28.33 32.92 19.61
CA PHE A 280 26.96 32.53 19.31
C PHE A 280 26.48 33.20 18.04
N TYR A 281 26.65 34.52 17.91
CA TYR A 281 26.21 35.27 16.73
C TYR A 281 26.93 34.82 15.45
N TYR A 282 28.25 34.59 15.49
CA TYR A 282 28.94 34.01 14.33
C TYR A 282 28.46 32.59 14.01
N THR A 283 28.16 31.77 15.02
CA THR A 283 27.60 30.43 14.81
C THR A 283 26.22 30.50 14.15
N GLN A 284 25.35 31.43 14.56
CA GLN A 284 24.05 31.63 13.94
C GLN A 284 24.19 32.19 12.52
N SER A 285 25.07 33.17 12.29
CA SER A 285 25.36 33.69 10.95
C SER A 285 25.82 32.56 10.00
N LYS A 286 26.79 31.73 10.42
CA LYS A 286 27.23 30.56 9.65
C LYS A 286 26.09 29.57 9.37
N LYS A 287 25.21 29.31 10.35
CA LYS A 287 24.02 28.45 10.17
C LYS A 287 23.04 29.03 9.15
N LEU A 288 22.73 30.33 9.24
CA LEU A 288 21.81 31.01 8.31
C LEU A 288 22.37 31.03 6.88
N ASN A 289 23.66 31.34 6.71
CA ASN A 289 24.33 31.27 5.40
C ASN A 289 24.31 29.85 4.81
N LYS A 290 24.56 28.83 5.63
CA LYS A 290 24.46 27.43 5.19
C LYS A 290 23.02 27.07 4.80
N LYS A 291 22.02 27.55 5.54
CA LYS A 291 20.59 27.34 5.24
C LYS A 291 20.22 28.01 3.92
N ALA A 292 20.61 29.28 3.71
CA ALA A 292 20.37 30.02 2.47
C ALA A 292 20.99 29.29 1.26
N LYS A 293 22.23 28.81 1.40
CA LYS A 293 22.93 28.05 0.35
C LYS A 293 22.16 26.79 -0.09
N HIS A 294 21.47 26.11 0.82
CA HIS A 294 20.73 24.87 0.53
C HIS A 294 19.21 25.07 0.37
N LEU A 295 18.73 26.31 0.43
CA LEU A 295 17.30 26.61 0.39
C LEU A 295 16.68 26.18 -0.94
N HIS A 296 17.33 26.47 -2.07
CA HIS A 296 16.87 26.04 -3.40
C HIS A 296 16.71 24.52 -3.50
N LEU A 297 17.69 23.74 -2.99
CA LEU A 297 17.59 22.28 -2.94
C LEU A 297 16.41 21.82 -2.08
N GLN A 298 16.13 22.51 -0.97
CA GLN A 298 14.98 22.18 -0.13
C GLN A 298 13.65 22.45 -0.84
N GLN A 299 13.57 23.59 -1.54
CA GLN A 299 12.41 23.98 -2.35
C GLN A 299 12.16 22.97 -3.48
N GLU A 300 13.17 22.70 -4.30
CA GLU A 300 13.10 21.70 -5.38
C GLU A 300 12.63 20.34 -4.84
N ASN A 301 13.19 19.88 -3.71
CA ASN A 301 12.79 18.61 -3.09
C ASN A 301 11.32 18.58 -2.64
N LEU A 302 10.77 19.71 -2.19
CA LEU A 302 9.35 19.82 -1.81
C LEU A 302 8.46 19.85 -3.06
N GLU A 303 8.83 20.62 -4.07
CA GLU A 303 8.14 20.69 -5.36
C GLU A 303 8.11 19.32 -6.03
N TYR A 304 9.22 18.58 -6.06
CA TYR A 304 9.25 17.20 -6.56
C TYR A 304 8.30 16.28 -5.81
N LYS A 305 8.16 16.41 -4.49
CA LYS A 305 7.22 15.60 -3.72
C LYS A 305 5.77 15.97 -3.99
N ILE A 306 5.46 17.26 -4.09
CA ILE A 306 4.13 17.74 -4.46
C ILE A 306 3.77 17.22 -5.84
N ASN A 307 4.70 17.37 -6.78
CA ASN A 307 4.58 16.82 -8.11
C ASN A 307 4.33 15.31 -8.03
N PHE A 308 5.16 14.51 -7.36
CA PHE A 308 4.87 13.08 -7.31
C PHE A 308 3.47 12.75 -6.74
N ILE A 309 3.00 13.47 -5.71
CA ILE A 309 1.65 13.25 -5.16
C ILE A 309 0.56 13.54 -6.21
N CYS A 310 0.67 14.59 -7.04
CA CYS A 310 -0.35 14.74 -8.09
C CYS A 310 -0.18 13.75 -9.25
N ASP A 311 1.00 13.16 -9.48
CA ASP A 311 1.14 12.00 -10.39
C ASP A 311 0.39 10.79 -9.82
N GLU A 312 0.56 10.50 -8.52
CA GLU A 312 -0.19 9.43 -7.83
C GLU A 312 -1.69 9.67 -7.89
N MET A 313 -2.15 10.90 -7.65
CA MET A 313 -3.58 11.24 -7.72
C MET A 313 -4.13 11.01 -9.13
N ALA A 314 -3.45 11.52 -10.16
CA ALA A 314 -3.86 11.34 -11.55
C ALA A 314 -3.81 9.86 -11.96
N PHE A 315 -2.83 9.10 -11.48
CA PHE A 315 -2.77 7.66 -11.69
C PHE A 315 -3.95 6.94 -11.05
N VAL A 316 -4.27 7.22 -9.78
CA VAL A 316 -5.44 6.64 -9.10
C VAL A 316 -6.74 7.04 -9.79
N GLU A 317 -6.85 8.28 -10.26
CA GLU A 317 -8.01 8.78 -11.00
C GLU A 317 -8.22 8.04 -12.32
N ARG A 318 -7.15 7.81 -13.09
CA ARG A 318 -7.21 7.18 -14.42
C ARG A 318 -7.29 5.65 -14.36
N PHE A 319 -6.45 5.01 -13.55
CA PHE A 319 -6.27 3.54 -13.58
C PHE A 319 -6.98 2.82 -12.43
N GLY A 320 -7.53 3.53 -11.44
CA GLY A 320 -8.33 2.94 -10.36
C GLY A 320 -7.55 2.05 -9.39
N GLU A 321 -6.22 2.07 -9.42
CA GLU A 321 -5.36 1.22 -8.60
C GLU A 321 -5.04 1.85 -7.24
N VAL A 322 -6.08 1.89 -6.41
CA VAL A 322 -6.10 2.58 -5.11
C VAL A 322 -5.17 1.96 -4.07
N GLU A 323 -5.00 0.64 -4.12
CA GLU A 323 -4.35 -0.13 -3.06
C GLU A 323 -2.81 -0.04 -3.11
N LEU A 324 -2.25 0.47 -4.21
CA LEU A 324 -0.81 0.68 -4.35
C LEU A 324 -0.28 1.88 -3.54
N PHE A 325 -1.11 2.90 -3.28
CA PHE A 325 -0.67 4.14 -2.61
C PHE A 325 -1.35 4.35 -1.25
N SER A 326 -2.26 3.44 -0.91
CA SER A 326 -2.85 3.36 0.42
C SER A 326 -1.83 2.74 1.36
N LYS A 327 -1.09 3.59 2.09
CA LYS A 327 -0.13 3.20 3.14
C LYS A 327 -0.55 1.89 3.81
N ASN A 328 0.39 0.94 3.87
CA ASN A 328 0.35 -0.27 4.69
C ASN A 328 -0.63 -0.09 5.86
N PRO A 329 -1.75 -0.83 5.94
CA PRO A 329 -2.47 -0.89 7.18
C PRO A 329 -1.45 -1.43 8.18
N LYS A 330 -1.01 -0.57 9.10
CA LYS A 330 -0.28 -1.00 10.30
C LYS A 330 -1.02 -2.25 10.77
N LEU A 331 -0.35 -3.39 10.78
CA LEU A 331 -0.83 -4.58 11.46
C LEU A 331 -1.11 -4.13 12.89
N LYS A 332 -2.38 -3.79 13.17
CA LYS A 332 -2.86 -3.54 14.52
C LYS A 332 -3.01 -4.91 15.15
N ASN A 333 -1.89 -5.54 15.50
CA ASN A 333 -1.85 -6.67 16.41
C ASN A 333 -0.51 -6.66 17.15
N ALA A 334 -0.63 -6.48 18.47
CA ALA A 334 0.27 -6.84 19.57
C ALA A 334 1.78 -6.49 19.50
N GLY A 335 2.18 -5.53 20.33
CA GLY A 335 3.39 -5.68 21.16
C GLY A 335 4.72 -5.13 20.65
N ALA A 336 4.94 -4.94 19.35
CA ALA A 336 6.22 -4.41 18.87
C ALA A 336 6.08 -2.94 18.42
N LYS A 337 6.61 -2.01 19.23
CA LYS A 337 7.02 -0.67 18.77
C LYS A 337 8.18 -0.84 17.77
N GLN A 338 7.91 -1.33 16.57
CA GLN A 338 8.82 -1.06 15.45
C GLN A 338 8.72 0.44 15.20
N LYS A 339 9.82 1.16 15.49
CA LYS A 339 10.01 2.55 15.05
C LYS A 339 9.59 2.59 13.58
N ALA A 340 8.61 3.42 13.26
CA ALA A 340 8.29 3.72 11.87
C ALA A 340 9.55 4.38 11.28
N GLU A 341 10.40 3.59 10.61
CA GLU A 341 11.46 4.14 9.78
C GLU A 341 10.79 5.07 8.77
N LYS A 342 11.39 6.26 8.64
CA LYS A 342 10.92 7.29 7.72
C LYS A 342 10.99 6.66 6.33
N ALA A 343 9.86 6.39 5.69
CA ALA A 343 9.84 5.77 4.37
C ALA A 343 10.63 6.65 3.39
N GLU A 344 11.80 6.17 2.96
CA GLU A 344 12.74 6.92 2.12
C GLU A 344 12.31 6.96 0.65
N PHE A 345 11.43 6.05 0.24
CA PHE A 345 10.79 5.93 -1.06
C PHE A 345 9.40 5.28 -0.89
N GLU A 346 8.57 5.25 -1.93
CA GLU A 346 7.24 4.66 -1.85
C GLU A 346 7.32 3.13 -2.04
N SER A 347 6.49 2.37 -1.31
CA SER A 347 6.44 0.91 -1.43
C SER A 347 5.03 0.36 -1.25
N PHE A 348 4.72 -0.68 -2.02
CA PHE A 348 3.46 -1.41 -1.99
C PHE A 348 3.68 -2.88 -2.38
N PHE A 349 2.61 -3.68 -2.48
CA PHE A 349 2.69 -5.09 -2.80
C PHE A 349 1.81 -5.45 -4.01
N ILE A 350 2.31 -6.33 -4.87
CA ILE A 350 1.57 -6.94 -5.99
C ILE A 350 1.80 -8.45 -5.94
N ASP A 351 0.73 -9.22 -5.78
CA ASP A 351 0.72 -10.68 -5.60
C ASP A 351 1.80 -11.19 -4.66
N GLY A 352 1.97 -10.48 -3.55
CA GLY A 352 2.94 -10.78 -2.50
C GLY A 352 4.36 -10.26 -2.73
N TYR A 353 4.69 -9.77 -3.91
CA TYR A 353 5.97 -9.13 -4.16
C TYR A 353 5.95 -7.68 -3.68
N LYS A 354 6.91 -7.31 -2.82
CA LYS A 354 7.11 -5.90 -2.46
C LYS A 354 7.69 -5.16 -3.67
N ILE A 355 7.00 -4.10 -4.06
CA ILE A 355 7.39 -3.17 -5.13
C ILE A 355 7.76 -1.85 -4.47
N SER A 356 8.87 -1.25 -4.91
CA SER A 356 9.34 0.04 -4.41
C SER A 356 9.60 0.99 -5.58
N VAL A 357 9.22 2.26 -5.45
CA VAL A 357 9.33 3.28 -6.50
C VAL A 357 10.03 4.52 -5.94
N GLY A 358 11.09 4.95 -6.62
CA GLY A 358 11.79 6.20 -6.30
C GLY A 358 11.17 7.39 -7.03
N ARG A 359 10.93 8.49 -6.31
CA ARG A 359 10.16 9.64 -6.82
C ARG A 359 11.00 10.78 -7.37
N ASN A 360 12.29 10.78 -7.06
CA ASN A 360 13.25 11.80 -7.47
C ASN A 360 14.64 11.16 -7.49
N ALA A 361 15.65 11.90 -7.98
CA ALA A 361 17.01 11.38 -8.11
C ALA A 361 17.56 10.84 -6.77
N LYS A 362 17.31 11.53 -5.66
CA LYS A 362 17.79 11.07 -4.33
C LYS A 362 17.14 9.76 -3.91
N GLU A 363 15.84 9.62 -4.11
CA GLU A 363 15.11 8.40 -3.79
C GLU A 363 15.47 7.26 -4.74
N ASN A 364 15.65 7.53 -6.03
CA ASN A 364 16.12 6.55 -7.02
C ASN A 364 17.50 6.01 -6.65
N GLN A 365 18.43 6.89 -6.27
CA GLN A 365 19.74 6.50 -5.78
C GLN A 365 19.61 5.62 -4.54
N ARG A 366 18.84 6.05 -3.55
CA ARG A 366 18.67 5.30 -2.31
C ARG A 366 18.02 3.93 -2.54
N LEU A 367 17.02 3.88 -3.40
CA LEU A 367 16.33 2.65 -3.80
C LEU A 367 17.32 1.64 -4.42
N LEU A 368 18.21 2.13 -5.29
CA LEU A 368 19.28 1.32 -5.87
C LEU A 368 20.33 0.86 -4.83
N GLU A 369 20.62 1.66 -3.81
CA GLU A 369 21.56 1.28 -2.74
C GLU A 369 21.01 0.18 -1.82
N VAL A 370 19.71 0.21 -1.53
CA VAL A 370 19.05 -0.74 -0.60
C VAL A 370 18.66 -2.06 -1.27
N ALA A 371 18.45 -2.06 -2.60
CA ALA A 371 18.03 -3.24 -3.33
C ALA A 371 19.10 -4.35 -3.38
N ARG A 372 18.64 -5.60 -3.31
CA ARG A 372 19.52 -6.77 -3.34
C ARG A 372 19.95 -7.08 -4.77
N ALA A 373 21.09 -7.73 -4.92
CA ALA A 373 21.68 -8.09 -6.22
C ALA A 373 20.72 -8.85 -7.16
N GLU A 374 19.84 -9.70 -6.63
CA GLU A 374 18.88 -10.51 -7.40
C GLU A 374 17.52 -9.85 -7.60
N ASP A 375 17.24 -8.72 -6.95
CA ASP A 375 15.98 -7.98 -7.17
C ASP A 375 15.91 -7.48 -8.61
N LEU A 376 14.69 -7.34 -9.16
CA LEU A 376 14.49 -6.82 -10.51
C LEU A 376 14.33 -5.31 -10.47
N TRP A 377 15.13 -4.60 -11.26
CA TRP A 377 15.06 -3.16 -11.48
C TRP A 377 14.37 -2.87 -12.82
N PHE A 378 13.53 -1.83 -12.85
CA PHE A 378 12.73 -1.39 -13.97
C PHE A 378 12.90 0.11 -14.23
N HIS A 379 12.88 0.51 -15.50
CA HIS A 379 12.92 1.91 -15.94
C HIS A 379 12.33 2.07 -17.35
N ILE A 380 11.72 3.23 -17.64
CA ILE A 380 11.20 3.51 -18.98
C ILE A 380 12.37 3.92 -19.89
N LYS A 381 12.55 3.16 -20.96
CA LYS A 381 13.65 3.31 -21.90
C LYS A 381 13.68 4.73 -22.50
N ASP A 382 14.89 5.28 -22.62
CA ASP A 382 15.22 6.54 -23.29
C ASP A 382 14.53 7.81 -22.72
N VAL A 383 13.86 7.72 -21.56
CA VAL A 383 13.22 8.89 -20.91
C VAL A 383 13.54 8.97 -19.41
N PRO A 384 13.74 10.18 -18.86
CA PRO A 384 13.84 10.38 -17.41
C PRO A 384 12.53 9.96 -16.73
N SER A 385 12.60 8.93 -15.89
CA SER A 385 11.43 8.37 -15.19
C SER A 385 11.84 7.79 -13.84
N SER A 386 10.84 7.42 -13.03
CA SER A 386 11.04 6.78 -11.74
C SER A 386 11.80 5.45 -11.89
N HIS A 387 12.58 5.07 -10.88
CA HIS A 387 13.10 3.71 -10.80
C HIS A 387 12.12 2.85 -10.02
N LEU A 388 11.82 1.65 -10.52
CA LEU A 388 10.98 0.68 -9.82
C LEU A 388 11.79 -0.59 -9.52
N ILE A 389 11.62 -1.14 -8.33
CA ILE A 389 12.26 -2.40 -7.92
C ILE A 389 11.23 -3.39 -7.40
N ILE A 390 11.29 -4.62 -7.91
CA ILE A 390 10.58 -5.79 -7.38
C ILE A 390 11.53 -6.55 -6.46
N HIS A 391 11.21 -6.61 -5.17
CA HIS A 391 12.01 -7.31 -4.17
C HIS A 391 11.71 -8.82 -4.18
N CYS A 392 12.23 -9.51 -5.18
CA CYS A 392 11.99 -10.94 -5.41
C CYS A 392 13.16 -11.84 -4.97
N GLY A 393 14.34 -11.29 -4.68
CA GLY A 393 15.52 -12.09 -4.43
C GLY A 393 15.75 -13.13 -5.53
N LYS A 394 15.98 -14.39 -5.16
CA LYS A 394 16.19 -15.47 -6.14
C LYS A 394 14.92 -15.97 -6.83
N ASN A 395 13.74 -15.56 -6.35
CA ASN A 395 12.48 -15.99 -6.94
C ASN A 395 12.21 -15.19 -8.21
N THR A 396 11.63 -15.84 -9.22
CA THR A 396 11.19 -15.18 -10.46
C THR A 396 9.73 -14.77 -10.30
N PRO A 397 9.40 -13.46 -10.33
CA PRO A 397 8.00 -13.02 -10.29
C PRO A 397 7.22 -13.55 -11.50
N PRO A 398 5.93 -13.89 -11.35
CA PRO A 398 5.04 -14.20 -12.46
C PRO A 398 4.97 -13.05 -13.47
N ASN A 399 4.68 -13.37 -14.74
CA ASN A 399 4.54 -12.35 -15.80
C ASN A 399 3.50 -11.28 -15.44
N GLU A 400 2.42 -11.64 -14.74
CA GLU A 400 1.39 -10.69 -14.28
C GLU A 400 2.00 -9.60 -13.39
N VAL A 401 2.89 -9.96 -12.47
CA VAL A 401 3.58 -9.01 -11.58
C VAL A 401 4.55 -8.11 -12.37
N LEU A 402 5.28 -8.70 -13.34
CA LEU A 402 6.19 -7.94 -14.22
C LEU A 402 5.42 -6.92 -15.07
N HIS A 403 4.33 -7.36 -15.69
CA HIS A 403 3.49 -6.54 -16.54
C HIS A 403 2.83 -5.43 -15.73
N LYS A 404 2.27 -5.76 -14.57
CA LYS A 404 1.66 -4.77 -13.68
C LYS A 404 2.67 -3.72 -13.20
N SER A 405 3.90 -4.14 -12.89
CA SER A 405 4.97 -3.22 -12.51
C SER A 405 5.33 -2.26 -13.66
N ALA A 406 5.40 -2.76 -14.90
CA ALA A 406 5.62 -1.93 -16.07
C ALA A 406 4.45 -0.95 -16.31
N GLU A 407 3.20 -1.40 -16.18
CA GLU A 407 2.00 -0.57 -16.30
C GLU A 407 1.96 0.54 -15.26
N ILE A 408 2.32 0.26 -14.00
CA ILE A 408 2.37 1.28 -12.94
C ILE A 408 3.45 2.31 -13.26
N LEU A 409 4.62 1.87 -13.68
CA LEU A 409 5.73 2.77 -13.99
C LEU A 409 5.36 3.72 -15.14
N VAL A 410 4.79 3.19 -16.22
CA VAL A 410 4.31 3.98 -17.36
C VAL A 410 3.12 4.86 -16.97
N GLY A 411 2.16 4.33 -16.23
CA GLY A 411 0.99 5.07 -15.76
C GLY A 411 1.36 6.29 -14.92
N LEU A 412 2.34 6.16 -14.02
CA LEU A 412 2.86 7.29 -13.23
C LEU A 412 3.54 8.34 -14.12
N TYR A 413 4.21 7.93 -15.19
CA TYR A 413 4.85 8.83 -16.14
C TYR A 413 3.82 9.59 -17.00
N ILE A 414 2.88 8.87 -17.60
CA ILE A 414 1.90 9.45 -18.53
C ILE A 414 0.81 10.29 -17.84
N ALA A 415 0.68 10.17 -16.51
CA ALA A 415 -0.17 11.02 -15.69
C ALA A 415 0.05 12.51 -16.00
N ARG A 416 1.29 12.92 -16.30
CA ARG A 416 1.67 14.29 -16.69
C ARG A 416 2.37 14.46 -18.01
N LYS A 417 3.05 13.42 -18.51
CA LYS A 417 3.97 13.57 -19.65
C LYS A 417 3.35 13.24 -21.01
N GLY A 418 2.10 12.78 -21.03
CA GLY A 418 1.34 12.47 -22.25
C GLY A 418 1.24 10.97 -22.54
N VAL A 419 0.29 10.60 -23.39
CA VAL A 419 0.02 9.21 -23.79
C VAL A 419 0.96 8.74 -24.91
N GLY A 420 1.12 7.43 -25.08
CA GLY A 420 2.00 6.88 -26.11
C GLY A 420 2.37 5.42 -25.90
N ASP A 421 3.21 4.92 -26.82
CA ASP A 421 3.80 3.60 -26.74
C ASP A 421 5.16 3.72 -26.03
N PHE A 422 5.32 3.01 -24.93
CA PHE A 422 6.52 3.05 -24.08
C PHE A 422 7.17 1.68 -24.02
N VAL A 423 8.50 1.68 -23.92
CA VAL A 423 9.28 0.47 -23.69
C VAL A 423 9.83 0.54 -22.27
N VAL A 424 9.54 -0.47 -21.46
CA VAL A 424 10.05 -0.59 -20.09
C VAL A 424 11.14 -1.65 -20.09
N ASP A 425 12.36 -1.24 -19.78
CA ASP A 425 13.47 -2.15 -19.59
C ASP A 425 13.50 -2.65 -18.15
N TYR A 426 13.83 -3.92 -17.98
CA TYR A 426 14.10 -4.48 -16.66
C TYR A 426 15.25 -5.48 -16.68
N THR A 427 16.00 -5.51 -15.59
CA THR A 427 17.13 -6.43 -15.38
C THR A 427 17.35 -6.69 -13.90
N LYS A 428 18.22 -7.63 -13.55
CA LYS A 428 18.63 -7.81 -12.14
C LYS A 428 19.46 -6.62 -11.68
N ARG A 429 19.24 -6.19 -10.44
CA ARG A 429 19.91 -5.05 -9.82
C ARG A 429 21.43 -5.13 -9.93
N ARG A 430 22.04 -6.31 -9.82
CA ARG A 430 23.50 -6.52 -10.00
C ARG A 430 24.04 -6.07 -11.36
N PHE A 431 23.20 -6.01 -12.39
CA PHE A 431 23.58 -5.57 -13.73
C PHE A 431 23.36 -4.06 -13.94
N VAL A 432 22.94 -3.33 -12.91
CA VAL A 432 22.74 -1.89 -12.93
C VAL A 432 23.92 -1.22 -12.20
N LYS A 433 24.65 -0.36 -12.90
CA LYS A 433 25.71 0.47 -12.32
C LYS A 433 25.19 1.89 -12.11
N LEU A 434 25.37 2.39 -10.90
CA LEU A 434 24.97 3.74 -10.50
C LEU A 434 26.05 4.76 -10.88
N SER A 435 25.63 5.84 -11.52
CA SER A 435 26.42 7.04 -11.81
C SER A 435 25.90 8.22 -10.98
N GLN A 436 26.47 9.42 -11.15
CA GLN A 436 26.02 10.62 -10.43
C GLN A 436 24.53 10.92 -10.73
N ASN A 437 23.82 11.51 -9.74
CA ASN A 437 22.42 11.93 -9.85
C ASN A 437 21.42 10.81 -10.24
N ALA A 438 21.65 9.58 -9.74
CA ALA A 438 20.82 8.41 -10.04
C ALA A 438 20.73 8.01 -11.51
N GLN A 439 21.62 8.52 -12.37
CA GLN A 439 21.80 7.97 -13.70
C GLN A 439 22.36 6.55 -13.60
N VAL A 440 22.00 5.70 -14.54
CA VAL A 440 22.42 4.30 -14.53
C VAL A 440 22.92 3.84 -15.88
N THR A 441 23.87 2.92 -15.86
CA THR A 441 24.23 2.08 -17.01
C THR A 441 23.84 0.65 -16.67
N TYR A 442 23.13 -0.04 -17.55
CA TYR A 442 22.62 -1.38 -17.26
C TYR A 442 22.84 -2.34 -18.44
N ALA A 443 22.84 -3.64 -18.15
CA ALA A 443 23.06 -4.69 -19.14
C ALA A 443 22.16 -5.91 -18.87
N LYS A 444 22.12 -6.84 -19.83
CA LYS A 444 21.34 -8.11 -19.75
C LYS A 444 19.87 -7.86 -19.41
N TYR A 445 19.30 -6.85 -20.03
CA TYR A 445 17.93 -6.44 -19.79
C TYR A 445 16.96 -7.15 -20.75
N THR A 446 15.70 -7.17 -20.34
CA THR A 446 14.57 -7.56 -21.17
C THR A 446 13.61 -6.39 -21.21
N SER A 447 12.87 -6.23 -22.29
CA SER A 447 11.96 -5.10 -22.47
C SER A 447 10.50 -5.55 -22.54
N ILE A 448 9.62 -4.74 -21.97
CA ILE A 448 8.17 -4.88 -22.00
C ILE A 448 7.60 -3.70 -22.76
N ILE A 449 6.79 -3.95 -23.78
CA ILE A 449 6.13 -2.90 -24.56
C ILE A 449 4.80 -2.61 -23.90
N CYS A 450 4.60 -1.36 -23.48
CA CYS A 450 3.36 -0.87 -22.90
C CYS A 450 2.72 0.13 -23.85
N LYS A 451 1.44 -0.09 -24.20
CA LYS A 451 0.62 0.95 -24.83
C LYS A 451 -0.20 1.63 -23.76
N ALA A 452 -0.08 2.94 -23.69
CA ALA A 452 -0.79 3.73 -22.71
C ALA A 452 -1.65 4.76 -23.43
N ASP A 453 -2.96 4.64 -23.28
CA ASP A 453 -3.93 5.64 -23.73
C ASP A 453 -4.39 6.49 -22.53
N SER A 454 -5.50 7.23 -22.70
CA SER A 454 -6.00 8.13 -21.65
C SER A 454 -6.61 7.40 -20.46
N THR A 455 -6.98 6.12 -20.58
CA THR A 455 -7.76 5.36 -19.58
C THR A 455 -7.10 4.05 -19.15
N GLU A 456 -6.14 3.53 -19.91
CA GLU A 456 -5.51 2.24 -19.64
C GLU A 456 -4.05 2.21 -20.06
N CYS A 457 -3.24 1.47 -19.31
CA CYS A 457 -1.90 1.09 -19.71
C CYS A 457 -1.87 -0.44 -19.80
N LYS A 458 -1.52 -0.97 -20.96
CA LYS A 458 -1.48 -2.41 -21.21
C LYS A 458 -0.15 -2.84 -21.77
N VAL A 459 0.35 -3.97 -21.27
CA VAL A 459 1.43 -4.69 -21.94
C VAL A 459 0.92 -5.32 -23.24
N VAL A 460 1.62 -5.06 -24.35
CA VAL A 460 1.30 -5.59 -25.68
C VAL A 460 2.37 -6.52 -26.25
N GLY A 461 3.53 -6.63 -25.59
CA GLY A 461 4.60 -7.51 -26.06
C GLY A 461 5.82 -7.52 -25.14
N ARG A 462 6.72 -8.47 -25.40
CA ARG A 462 8.00 -8.62 -24.70
C ARG A 462 9.12 -8.84 -25.72
N ILE A 463 10.21 -8.10 -25.57
CA ILE A 463 11.41 -8.24 -26.38
C ILE A 463 12.51 -8.77 -25.46
N SER A 464 13.09 -9.92 -25.80
CA SER A 464 14.30 -10.41 -25.14
C SER A 464 15.46 -10.15 -26.09
N VAL A 465 16.42 -9.33 -25.66
CA VAL A 465 17.62 -8.98 -26.43
C VAL A 465 18.78 -9.87 -26.01
#